data_AF-A0A0L8VLU3-F1
#
_entry.id   AF-A0A0L8VLU3-F1
#
_cell.length_a   1.000
_cell.length_b   1.000
_cell.length_c   1.000
_cell.angle_alpha   90.00
_cell.angle_beta   90.00
_cell.angle_gamma   90.00
#
_symmetry.space_group_name_H-M   'P 1'
#
loop_
_entity.id
_entity.type
_entity.pdbx_description
1 polymer ?
#
loop_
_entity_poly.entity_id
_entity_poly.type
_entity_poly.pdbx_seq_one_letter_code
_entity_poly.pdbx_strand_id
1 'polypeptide(L)'
;MEHVDSDFAPIRRSKKVVDSDKIVKAISDDLEQKNFTVLRKLNLVPIKKSVSSPKVCKPSPVKERVDHVFYQKFKSMALQELGTNYLSISYVPSLSKFLSKNLRNMKNCIVFFDKVEHIHQYAGIDRAVSETLSLVDINVVIIEMNDYLMKEGIQSSKSKECIESMGQASYSGQLDFEAREKLSNHTSDLMMMVMRKINNDESIDHIVYFKFEQLDKLSTSTIIEPSKFTEFINVLSVLEKSNNIAFKVLIYSNNVSISSLLSTSLKKKLNTKYTVFEMPILTCAQEQEYLKKMIKFTFDFGNKLLQSYNSLVTCQLNNKESNLAIFFEFLKVFPHPFTYLFNAYTEIIVQSRTFDELLDKIRNRLTIKNYPHSAYNFKKNQRLPLKLTRKVHDR
;
A
#
# COMPACT_ATOMS: atom_id res chain seq x y z
N MET A 1 -20.87 67.98 -2.50
CA MET A 1 -19.56 67.30 -2.46
C MET A 1 -19.69 66.16 -1.46
N GLU A 2 -19.66 64.87 -1.77
CA GLU A 2 -19.58 64.09 -3.00
C GLU A 2 -20.35 62.79 -2.73
N HIS A 3 -21.06 62.27 -3.74
CA HIS A 3 -21.63 60.92 -3.79
C HIS A 3 -20.50 59.90 -4.02
N VAL A 4 -20.60 58.71 -3.42
CA VAL A 4 -20.52 57.44 -4.18
C VAL A 4 -21.43 56.40 -3.54
N ASP A 5 -22.26 55.83 -4.39
CA ASP A 5 -23.40 54.96 -4.13
C ASP A 5 -23.01 53.59 -3.56
N SER A 6 -23.77 53.17 -2.54
CA SER A 6 -23.80 51.80 -2.05
C SER A 6 -24.78 50.99 -2.91
N ASP A 7 -24.30 50.47 -4.04
CA ASP A 7 -24.99 49.46 -4.83
C ASP A 7 -24.98 48.09 -4.11
N PHE A 8 -25.79 47.98 -3.05
CA PHE A 8 -26.31 46.69 -2.62
C PHE A 8 -27.43 46.29 -3.59
N ALA A 9 -27.06 45.64 -4.69
CA ALA A 9 -28.00 44.82 -5.45
C ALA A 9 -28.10 43.43 -4.78
N PRO A 10 -29.31 42.91 -4.52
CA PRO A 10 -29.49 41.57 -3.99
C PRO A 10 -29.10 40.56 -5.08
N ILE A 11 -28.08 39.74 -4.83
CA ILE A 11 -27.79 38.62 -5.73
C ILE A 11 -28.95 37.61 -5.60
N ARG A 12 -29.87 37.73 -6.57
CA ARG A 12 -30.87 36.72 -6.91
C ARG A 12 -30.17 35.37 -7.05
N ARG A 13 -30.76 34.34 -6.42
CA ARG A 13 -30.44 32.93 -6.60
C ARG A 13 -30.48 32.56 -8.09
N SER A 14 -29.35 32.62 -8.79
CA SER A 14 -29.16 31.86 -10.02
C SER A 14 -28.77 30.44 -9.64
N LYS A 15 -29.72 29.50 -9.74
CA LYS A 15 -29.42 28.08 -9.87
C LYS A 15 -28.61 27.89 -11.17
N LYS A 16 -27.30 28.02 -11.08
CA LYS A 16 -26.38 27.30 -11.97
C LYS A 16 -25.76 26.22 -11.12
N VAL A 17 -26.19 24.99 -11.38
CA VAL A 17 -25.53 23.79 -10.88
C VAL A 17 -24.12 23.84 -11.46
N VAL A 18 -23.17 24.26 -10.64
CA VAL A 18 -21.75 24.12 -10.95
C VAL A 18 -21.42 22.69 -10.54
N ASP A 19 -21.16 21.84 -11.54
CA ASP A 19 -20.76 20.45 -11.35
C ASP A 19 -19.62 20.38 -10.33
N SER A 20 -19.94 19.90 -9.13
CA SER A 20 -18.99 19.63 -8.05
C SER A 20 -17.84 18.73 -8.51
N ASP A 21 -18.09 17.91 -9.54
CA ASP A 21 -17.10 17.03 -10.15
C ASP A 21 -16.01 17.79 -10.90
N LYS A 22 -16.28 18.99 -11.43
CA LYS A 22 -15.25 19.81 -12.10
C LYS A 22 -14.34 20.50 -11.09
N ILE A 23 -14.85 20.86 -9.90
CA ILE A 23 -14.05 21.48 -8.84
C ILE A 23 -13.20 20.43 -8.12
N VAL A 24 -13.75 19.25 -7.84
CA VAL A 24 -13.01 18.15 -7.20
C VAL A 24 -11.92 17.60 -8.12
N LYS A 25 -12.15 17.61 -9.45
CA LYS A 25 -11.15 17.22 -10.44
C LYS A 25 -10.05 18.28 -10.59
N ALA A 26 -10.40 19.58 -10.63
CA ALA A 26 -9.39 20.65 -10.67
C ALA A 26 -8.53 20.70 -9.39
N ILE A 27 -9.10 20.42 -8.21
CA ILE A 27 -8.36 20.38 -6.94
C ILE A 27 -7.53 19.09 -6.82
N SER A 28 -8.02 17.94 -7.28
CA SER A 28 -7.24 16.69 -7.32
C SER A 28 -6.09 16.76 -8.31
N ASP A 29 -6.33 17.27 -9.51
CA ASP A 29 -5.31 17.36 -10.57
C ASP A 29 -4.20 18.35 -10.16
N ASP A 30 -4.52 19.44 -9.46
CA ASP A 30 -3.55 20.43 -8.99
C ASP A 30 -2.79 19.96 -7.73
N LEU A 31 -3.39 19.13 -6.87
CA LEU A 31 -2.71 18.48 -5.73
C LEU A 31 -1.82 17.30 -6.19
N GLU A 32 -2.27 16.52 -7.16
CA GLU A 32 -1.45 15.46 -7.77
C GLU A 32 -0.31 16.08 -8.56
N GLN A 33 -0.53 17.08 -9.42
CA GLN A 33 0.55 17.72 -10.14
C GLN A 33 1.54 18.47 -9.24
N LYS A 34 1.10 19.14 -8.16
CA LYS A 34 2.04 19.79 -7.22
C LYS A 34 2.86 18.79 -6.42
N ASN A 35 2.29 17.67 -5.99
CA ASN A 35 3.03 16.62 -5.30
C ASN A 35 3.97 15.84 -6.25
N PHE A 36 3.56 15.59 -7.49
CA PHE A 36 4.39 14.96 -8.52
C PHE A 36 5.53 15.86 -9.01
N THR A 37 5.32 17.18 -9.09
CA THR A 37 6.36 18.13 -9.53
C THR A 37 7.42 18.36 -8.46
N VAL A 38 7.04 18.34 -7.18
CA VAL A 38 8.01 18.41 -6.06
C VAL A 38 8.88 17.16 -5.99
N LEU A 39 8.31 15.97 -6.25
CA LEU A 39 9.08 14.72 -6.28
C LEU A 39 9.95 14.56 -7.55
N ARG A 40 9.52 15.09 -8.71
CA ARG A 40 10.35 15.09 -9.94
C ARG A 40 11.48 16.12 -9.91
N LYS A 41 11.29 17.29 -9.31
CA LYS A 41 12.35 18.32 -9.20
C LYS A 41 13.48 17.96 -8.24
N LEU A 42 13.27 16.99 -7.35
CA LEU A 42 14.30 16.50 -6.42
C LEU A 42 15.29 15.49 -7.04
N ASN A 43 15.09 15.07 -8.30
CA ASN A 43 15.84 13.94 -8.89
C ASN A 43 16.78 14.28 -10.06
N LEU A 44 17.02 15.54 -10.42
CA LEU A 44 17.83 15.88 -11.61
C LEU A 44 18.78 17.07 -11.42
N VAL A 45 19.70 16.98 -10.47
CA VAL A 45 20.95 17.77 -10.56
C VAL A 45 22.13 16.79 -10.55
N PRO A 46 22.87 16.64 -11.65
CA PRO A 46 24.13 15.93 -11.66
C PRO A 46 25.15 16.70 -10.80
N ILE A 47 25.61 16.11 -9.70
CA ILE A 47 26.78 16.62 -8.99
C ILE A 47 27.99 16.28 -9.85
N LYS A 48 28.52 17.27 -10.59
CA LYS A 48 29.83 17.14 -11.24
C LYS A 48 30.87 16.89 -10.14
N LYS A 49 31.59 15.76 -10.24
CA LYS A 49 32.80 15.51 -9.44
C LYS A 49 33.83 16.59 -9.78
N SER A 50 34.12 17.48 -8.84
CA SER A 50 35.33 18.28 -8.86
C SER A 50 36.36 17.66 -7.91
N VAL A 51 37.55 17.43 -8.45
CA VAL A 51 38.72 16.94 -7.75
C VAL A 51 39.50 18.16 -7.27
N SER A 52 39.57 18.36 -5.95
CA SER A 52 40.72 18.83 -5.17
C SER A 52 40.24 19.21 -3.77
N SER A 53 40.66 18.44 -2.78
CA SER A 53 40.29 18.57 -1.37
C SER A 53 41.07 19.67 -0.65
N PRO A 54 40.41 20.61 0.05
CA PRO A 54 40.92 21.16 1.29
C PRO A 54 40.37 20.33 2.47
N LYS A 55 41.14 20.21 3.55
CA LYS A 55 40.70 19.57 4.80
C LYS A 55 39.42 20.26 5.31
N VAL A 56 38.26 19.65 5.10
CA VAL A 56 36.97 20.15 5.59
C VAL A 56 36.91 19.88 7.09
N CYS A 57 37.04 20.94 7.88
CA CYS A 57 36.74 20.92 9.30
C CYS A 57 35.26 20.55 9.46
N LYS A 58 34.95 19.44 10.16
CA LYS A 58 33.55 19.05 10.42
C LYS A 58 32.83 20.24 11.07
N PRO A 59 31.67 20.69 10.55
CA PRO A 59 30.94 21.79 11.15
C PRO A 59 30.59 21.44 12.60
N SER A 60 30.54 22.45 13.46
CA SER A 60 30.08 22.23 14.84
C SER A 60 28.61 21.77 14.83
N PRO A 61 28.16 20.95 15.80
CA PRO A 61 26.80 20.42 15.85
C PRO A 61 25.69 21.48 15.79
N VAL A 62 25.99 22.72 16.22
CA VAL A 62 25.06 23.86 16.16
C VAL A 62 24.87 24.34 14.71
N LYS A 63 25.92 24.32 13.88
CA LYS A 63 25.82 24.69 12.46
C LYS A 63 25.06 23.65 11.64
N GLU A 64 25.19 22.36 11.97
CA GLU A 64 24.49 21.28 11.26
C GLU A 64 22.97 21.26 11.52
N ARG A 65 22.52 21.69 12.71
CA ARG A 65 21.08 21.69 13.08
C ARG A 65 20.23 22.68 12.28
N VAL A 66 20.83 23.79 11.88
CA VAL A 66 20.16 24.87 11.12
C VAL A 66 20.47 24.81 9.62
N ASP A 67 21.28 23.85 9.18
CA ASP A 67 21.65 23.68 7.78
C ASP A 67 20.54 22.98 6.98
N HIS A 68 20.09 23.64 5.92
CA HIS A 68 19.08 23.12 4.99
C HIS A 68 19.57 21.90 4.19
N VAL A 69 20.86 21.85 3.81
CA VAL A 69 21.42 20.75 3.03
C VAL A 69 21.51 19.50 3.90
N PHE A 70 21.95 19.65 5.15
CA PHE A 70 21.90 18.57 6.13
C PHE A 70 20.46 18.07 6.32
N TYR A 71 19.52 19.00 6.55
CA TYR A 71 18.13 18.63 6.78
C TYR A 71 17.51 17.94 5.58
N GLN A 72 17.84 18.32 4.35
CA GLN A 72 17.35 17.66 3.15
C GLN A 72 17.74 16.17 3.12
N LYS A 73 18.99 15.85 3.46
CA LYS A 73 19.45 14.45 3.56
C LYS A 73 18.71 13.71 4.69
N PHE A 74 18.64 14.32 5.88
CA PHE A 74 17.93 13.75 7.03
C PHE A 74 16.46 13.48 6.69
N LYS A 75 15.76 14.44 6.09
CA LYS A 75 14.35 14.36 5.68
C LYS A 75 14.10 13.18 4.77
N SER A 76 14.91 12.98 3.73
CA SER A 76 14.77 11.84 2.82
C SER A 76 14.95 10.49 3.53
N MET A 77 15.95 10.38 4.41
CA MET A 77 16.21 9.17 5.18
C MET A 77 15.11 8.89 6.21
N ALA A 78 14.63 9.93 6.90
CA ALA A 78 13.54 9.83 7.87
C ALA A 78 12.22 9.41 7.21
N LEU A 79 11.88 9.96 6.03
CA LEU A 79 10.67 9.53 5.30
C LEU A 79 10.79 8.08 4.82
N GLN A 80 11.98 7.66 4.35
CA GLN A 80 12.22 6.28 3.94
C GLN A 80 12.10 5.30 5.11
N GLU A 81 12.69 5.62 6.26
CA GLU A 81 12.62 4.75 7.44
C GLU A 81 11.23 4.78 8.08
N LEU A 82 10.54 5.93 8.13
CA LEU A 82 9.15 6.02 8.59
C LEU A 82 8.22 5.14 7.75
N GLY A 83 8.36 5.17 6.43
CA GLY A 83 7.62 4.28 5.52
C GLY A 83 7.95 2.80 5.75
N THR A 84 9.23 2.49 5.99
CA THR A 84 9.67 1.12 6.31
C THR A 84 9.09 0.64 7.64
N ASN A 85 9.11 1.49 8.67
CA ASN A 85 8.58 1.19 9.99
C ASN A 85 7.05 1.03 9.97
N TYR A 86 6.34 1.84 9.18
CA TYR A 86 4.89 1.75 9.01
C TYR A 86 4.47 0.44 8.32
N LEU A 87 5.16 0.04 7.25
CA LEU A 87 4.88 -1.20 6.53
C LEU A 87 5.41 -2.44 7.26
N SER A 88 6.31 -2.26 8.23
CA SER A 88 6.87 -3.33 9.01
C SER A 88 5.87 -3.82 10.06
N ILE A 89 5.38 -5.04 9.87
CA ILE A 89 4.53 -5.74 10.85
C ILE A 89 5.44 -6.45 11.85
N SER A 90 6.29 -5.67 12.55
CA SER A 90 7.36 -6.20 13.43
C SER A 90 6.85 -7.08 14.57
N TYR A 91 5.58 -6.92 14.96
CA TYR A 91 4.92 -7.79 15.94
C TYR A 91 4.56 -9.18 15.41
N VAL A 92 4.72 -9.43 14.11
CA VAL A 92 4.57 -10.75 13.47
C VAL A 92 5.87 -11.16 12.75
N PRO A 93 6.92 -11.52 13.49
CA PRO A 93 8.22 -11.85 12.91
C PRO A 93 8.19 -13.09 12.00
N SER A 94 7.18 -13.96 12.15
CA SER A 94 6.99 -15.16 11.34
C SER A 94 6.53 -14.88 9.91
N LEU A 95 5.99 -13.69 9.62
CA LEU A 95 5.35 -13.38 8.33
C LEU A 95 6.30 -13.55 7.14
N SER A 96 7.51 -12.98 7.21
CA SER A 96 8.48 -13.06 6.09
C SER A 96 8.91 -14.51 5.80
N LYS A 97 9.18 -15.29 6.85
CA LYS A 97 9.52 -16.71 6.72
C LYS A 97 8.35 -17.52 6.17
N PHE A 98 7.13 -17.23 6.63
CA PHE A 98 5.90 -17.85 6.15
C PHE A 98 5.66 -17.57 4.66
N LEU A 99 5.76 -16.31 4.23
CA LEU A 99 5.59 -15.91 2.83
C LEU A 99 6.66 -16.55 1.94
N SER A 100 7.93 -16.46 2.34
CA SER A 100 9.04 -17.08 1.59
C SER A 100 8.84 -18.58 1.41
N LYS A 101 8.39 -19.28 2.47
CA LYS A 101 8.14 -20.72 2.41
C LYS A 101 7.02 -21.08 1.44
N ASN A 102 5.95 -20.28 1.37
CA ASN A 102 4.74 -20.63 0.61
C ASN A 102 4.74 -20.08 -0.82
N LEU A 103 5.31 -18.89 -1.05
CA LEU A 103 5.23 -18.20 -2.34
C LEU A 103 6.38 -18.56 -3.30
N ARG A 104 7.59 -18.83 -2.78
CA ARG A 104 8.80 -19.03 -3.60
C ARG A 104 9.02 -20.49 -4.03
N ASN A 105 7.94 -21.25 -4.23
CA ASN A 105 8.02 -22.67 -4.61
C ASN A 105 6.94 -23.02 -5.65
N MET A 106 7.08 -24.17 -6.30
CA MET A 106 6.10 -24.68 -7.29
C MET A 106 4.94 -25.50 -6.69
N LYS A 107 4.67 -25.39 -5.38
CA LYS A 107 3.50 -26.02 -4.77
C LYS A 107 2.32 -25.06 -4.78
N ASN A 108 1.16 -25.53 -5.21
CA ASN A 108 -0.08 -24.77 -5.08
C ASN A 108 -0.35 -24.38 -3.61
N CYS A 109 -0.76 -23.15 -3.36
CA CYS A 109 -1.13 -22.74 -2.00
C CYS A 109 -2.31 -21.76 -1.98
N ILE A 110 -3.11 -21.88 -0.93
CA ILE A 110 -4.20 -20.96 -0.61
C ILE A 110 -3.94 -20.45 0.81
N VAL A 111 -3.84 -19.13 0.97
CA VAL A 111 -3.62 -18.49 2.27
C VAL A 111 -4.74 -17.51 2.55
N PHE A 112 -5.36 -17.66 3.71
CA PHE A 112 -6.27 -16.69 4.30
C PHE A 112 -5.52 -15.83 5.30
N PHE A 113 -5.40 -14.53 5.06
CA PHE A 113 -4.99 -13.54 6.05
C PHE A 113 -6.25 -13.05 6.77
N ASP A 114 -6.53 -13.64 7.93
CA ASP A 114 -7.70 -13.30 8.75
C ASP A 114 -7.34 -12.23 9.79
N LYS A 115 -8.36 -11.49 10.24
CA LYS A 115 -8.25 -10.39 11.22
C LYS A 115 -7.34 -9.24 10.74
N VAL A 116 -7.35 -8.96 9.43
CA VAL A 116 -6.64 -7.79 8.87
C VAL A 116 -7.47 -6.54 9.16
N GLU A 117 -7.39 -6.04 10.39
CA GLU A 117 -8.22 -4.94 10.88
C GLU A 117 -7.64 -3.56 10.55
N HIS A 118 -6.33 -3.42 10.48
CA HIS A 118 -5.67 -2.12 10.31
C HIS A 118 -5.09 -1.92 8.90
N ILE A 119 -5.06 -0.66 8.44
CA ILE A 119 -4.51 -0.27 7.13
C ILE A 119 -3.06 -0.73 6.98
N HIS A 120 -2.24 -0.51 8.02
CA HIS A 120 -0.81 -0.86 8.00
C HIS A 120 -0.59 -2.39 7.92
N GLN A 121 -1.52 -3.21 8.42
CA GLN A 121 -1.45 -4.67 8.29
C GLN A 121 -1.63 -5.09 6.84
N TYR A 122 -2.69 -4.60 6.18
CA TYR A 122 -2.92 -4.87 4.76
C TYR A 122 -1.73 -4.37 3.92
N ALA A 123 -1.34 -3.10 4.08
CA ALA A 123 -0.26 -2.49 3.32
C ALA A 123 1.08 -3.21 3.55
N GLY A 124 1.36 -3.63 4.79
CA GLY A 124 2.58 -4.37 5.15
C GLY A 124 2.60 -5.78 4.56
N ILE A 125 1.49 -6.53 4.60
CA ILE A 125 1.41 -7.86 3.98
C ILE A 125 1.56 -7.73 2.47
N ASP A 126 0.82 -6.83 1.81
CA ASP A 126 0.87 -6.63 0.35
C ASP A 126 2.30 -6.27 -0.11
N ARG A 127 2.99 -5.42 0.65
CA ARG A 127 4.40 -5.11 0.42
C ARG A 127 5.30 -6.33 0.58
N ALA A 128 5.14 -7.10 1.66
CA ALA A 128 5.95 -8.28 1.92
C ALA A 128 5.73 -9.39 0.87
N VAL A 129 4.49 -9.56 0.39
CA VAL A 129 4.15 -10.45 -0.74
C VAL A 129 4.85 -9.98 -2.02
N SER A 130 4.75 -8.69 -2.34
CA SER A 130 5.40 -8.11 -3.52
C SER A 130 6.92 -8.29 -3.48
N GLU A 131 7.56 -8.01 -2.32
CA GLU A 131 9.00 -8.23 -2.14
C GLU A 131 9.36 -9.72 -2.25
N THR A 132 8.52 -10.63 -1.74
CA THR A 132 8.76 -12.08 -1.82
C THR A 132 8.65 -12.61 -3.25
N LEU A 133 7.63 -12.20 -4.01
CA LEU A 133 7.43 -12.59 -5.40
C LEU A 133 8.49 -11.98 -6.33
N SER A 134 9.03 -10.80 -6.01
CA SER A 134 10.14 -10.20 -6.77
C SER A 134 11.46 -10.96 -6.70
N LEU A 135 11.57 -11.93 -5.77
CA LEU A 135 12.74 -12.81 -5.59
C LEU A 135 12.52 -14.21 -6.19
N VAL A 136 11.47 -14.37 -6.99
CA VAL A 136 11.18 -15.59 -7.74
C VAL A 136 11.76 -15.42 -9.14
N ASP A 137 12.57 -16.39 -9.56
CA ASP A 137 13.30 -16.33 -10.83
C ASP A 137 12.49 -16.90 -12.03
N ILE A 138 11.26 -17.39 -11.77
CA ILE A 138 10.31 -17.88 -12.79
C ILE A 138 9.20 -16.86 -13.01
N ASN A 139 8.50 -16.94 -14.16
CA ASN A 139 7.43 -16.00 -14.50
C ASN A 139 6.33 -15.98 -13.41
N VAL A 140 5.98 -14.77 -12.96
CA VAL A 140 4.92 -14.51 -11.98
C VAL A 140 3.81 -13.71 -12.64
N VAL A 141 2.66 -14.35 -12.87
CA VAL A 141 1.45 -13.73 -13.39
C VAL A 141 0.58 -13.28 -12.23
N ILE A 142 0.21 -11.99 -12.19
CA ILE A 142 -0.68 -11.43 -11.16
C ILE A 142 -2.09 -11.22 -11.72
N ILE A 143 -3.09 -11.69 -10.97
CA ILE A 143 -4.52 -11.56 -11.28
C ILE A 143 -5.26 -11.05 -10.03
N GLU A 144 -5.78 -9.82 -10.13
CA GLU A 144 -6.66 -9.23 -9.10
C GLU A 144 -8.08 -9.77 -9.30
N MET A 145 -8.60 -10.48 -8.30
CA MET A 145 -9.87 -11.22 -8.36
C MET A 145 -11.07 -10.44 -7.82
N ASN A 146 -10.84 -9.25 -7.24
CA ASN A 146 -11.90 -8.46 -6.62
C ASN A 146 -13.02 -8.15 -7.61
N ASP A 147 -12.69 -7.48 -8.71
CA ASP A 147 -13.67 -7.03 -9.70
C ASP A 147 -14.32 -8.20 -10.44
N TYR A 148 -13.62 -9.34 -10.51
CA TYR A 148 -14.14 -10.55 -11.13
C TYR A 148 -15.20 -11.24 -10.28
N LEU A 149 -15.00 -11.30 -8.97
CA LEU A 149 -15.82 -12.08 -8.05
C LEU A 149 -17.01 -11.28 -7.50
N MET A 150 -16.91 -9.95 -7.43
CA MET A 150 -18.00 -9.11 -6.94
C MET A 150 -19.06 -8.90 -8.02
N LYS A 151 -20.34 -8.89 -7.62
CA LYS A 151 -21.46 -8.58 -8.52
C LYS A 151 -21.30 -7.17 -9.14
N GLU A 152 -21.55 -7.06 -10.44
CA GLU A 152 -21.63 -5.77 -11.13
C GLU A 152 -22.64 -4.85 -10.43
N GLY A 153 -22.20 -3.65 -10.02
CA GLY A 153 -23.04 -2.62 -9.39
C GLY A 153 -22.73 -2.28 -7.93
N ILE A 154 -21.79 -2.95 -7.26
CA ILE A 154 -21.38 -2.64 -5.87
C ILE A 154 -20.04 -1.89 -5.80
N GLN A 155 -19.42 -1.58 -6.95
CA GLN A 155 -18.25 -0.71 -6.95
C GLN A 155 -18.61 0.78 -6.86
N SER A 156 -18.02 1.40 -5.84
CA SER A 156 -17.53 2.78 -5.83
C SER A 156 -17.16 3.23 -7.25
N SER A 157 -17.83 4.27 -7.74
CA SER A 157 -17.61 4.91 -9.03
C SER A 157 -16.16 5.39 -9.19
N LYS A 158 -15.26 4.54 -9.70
CA LYS A 158 -13.98 4.88 -10.38
C LYS A 158 -13.17 3.61 -10.71
N SER A 159 -13.60 2.89 -11.74
CA SER A 159 -12.72 2.07 -12.61
C SER A 159 -13.51 1.55 -13.80
N LYS A 160 -14.02 2.46 -14.64
CA LYS A 160 -14.25 2.13 -16.05
C LYS A 160 -12.98 2.51 -16.80
N GLU A 161 -11.98 1.64 -16.76
CA GLU A 161 -10.98 1.61 -17.82
C GLU A 161 -11.29 0.41 -18.72
N CYS A 162 -11.59 0.76 -19.97
CA CYS A 162 -11.82 -0.04 -21.17
C CYS A 162 -11.77 -1.57 -21.03
N ILE A 163 -12.95 -2.20 -21.03
CA ILE A 163 -13.15 -3.38 -21.88
C ILE A 163 -13.38 -2.82 -23.29
N GLU A 164 -12.30 -2.60 -24.04
CA GLU A 164 -12.43 -2.43 -25.48
C GLU A 164 -12.77 -3.79 -26.08
N SER A 165 -14.00 -3.89 -26.59
CA SER A 165 -14.40 -4.94 -27.52
C SER A 165 -13.70 -4.71 -28.86
N MET A 166 -12.42 -5.07 -28.93
CA MET A 166 -11.71 -5.13 -30.20
C MET A 166 -12.10 -6.43 -30.92
N GLY A 167 -12.51 -6.26 -32.17
CA GLY A 167 -13.32 -7.18 -32.95
C GLY A 167 -12.73 -8.57 -33.17
N GLN A 168 -13.62 -9.44 -33.65
CA GLN A 168 -13.35 -10.81 -34.09
C GLN A 168 -12.14 -10.86 -35.03
N ALA A 169 -10.96 -11.18 -34.49
CA ALA A 169 -9.84 -11.63 -35.28
C ALA A 169 -9.90 -13.16 -35.34
N SER A 170 -10.37 -13.68 -36.47
CA SER A 170 -10.31 -15.09 -36.81
C SER A 170 -8.85 -15.46 -37.01
N TYR A 171 -8.24 -16.15 -36.04
CA TYR A 171 -6.92 -16.76 -36.21
C TYR A 171 -7.10 -18.27 -36.40
N SER A 172 -6.92 -18.72 -37.64
CA SER A 172 -6.72 -20.13 -37.98
C SER A 172 -5.28 -20.53 -37.65
N GLY A 173 -5.02 -20.73 -36.36
CA GLY A 173 -3.80 -21.38 -35.86
C GLY A 173 -4.14 -22.81 -35.48
N GLN A 174 -4.07 -23.72 -36.46
CA GLN A 174 -4.21 -25.15 -36.23
C GLN A 174 -2.93 -25.64 -35.54
N LEU A 175 -3.01 -25.89 -34.23
CA LEU A 175 -1.98 -26.61 -33.49
C LEU A 175 -2.48 -28.03 -33.26
N ASP A 176 -1.82 -28.99 -33.91
CA ASP A 176 -1.95 -30.41 -33.65
C ASP A 176 -1.46 -30.71 -32.23
N PHE A 177 -2.39 -30.74 -31.28
CA PHE A 177 -2.22 -31.52 -30.07
C PHE A 177 -2.70 -32.93 -30.39
N GLU A 178 -1.78 -33.90 -30.47
CA GLU A 178 -2.13 -35.30 -30.27
C GLU A 178 -2.52 -35.51 -28.80
N ALA A 179 -3.74 -35.10 -28.47
CA ALA A 179 -4.44 -35.45 -27.25
C ALA A 179 -5.75 -36.12 -27.68
N ARG A 180 -5.70 -37.44 -27.87
CA ARG A 180 -6.91 -38.27 -27.91
C ARG A 180 -7.50 -38.29 -26.50
N GLU A 181 -8.35 -37.30 -26.20
CA GLU A 181 -9.48 -37.42 -25.28
C GLU A 181 -10.34 -36.14 -25.36
N LYS A 182 -11.66 -36.33 -25.34
CA LYS A 182 -12.68 -35.32 -25.67
C LYS A 182 -12.48 -33.99 -24.91
N LEU A 183 -12.14 -32.92 -25.63
CA LEU A 183 -12.30 -31.53 -25.17
C LEU A 183 -13.79 -31.27 -24.90
N SER A 184 -14.19 -31.29 -23.62
CA SER A 184 -15.45 -30.71 -23.21
C SER A 184 -15.31 -29.18 -23.14
N ASN A 185 -16.32 -28.49 -23.66
CA ASN A 185 -16.42 -27.03 -23.77
C ASN A 185 -16.33 -26.31 -22.41
N HIS A 186 -15.11 -26.02 -21.93
CA HIS A 186 -14.87 -25.19 -20.75
C HIS A 186 -13.85 -24.07 -21.02
N THR A 187 -14.04 -23.29 -22.08
CA THR A 187 -13.31 -22.03 -22.29
C THR A 187 -14.02 -20.91 -21.54
N SER A 188 -13.76 -20.80 -20.24
CA SER A 188 -14.28 -19.69 -19.43
C SER A 188 -13.43 -18.43 -19.62
N ASP A 189 -14.03 -17.24 -19.48
CA ASP A 189 -13.33 -15.96 -19.70
C ASP A 189 -12.11 -15.82 -18.78
N LEU A 190 -12.24 -16.27 -17.53
CA LEU A 190 -11.13 -16.28 -16.57
C LEU A 190 -10.00 -17.22 -17.00
N MET A 191 -10.33 -18.43 -17.48
CA MET A 191 -9.34 -19.39 -17.96
C MET A 191 -8.55 -18.81 -19.14
N MET A 192 -9.24 -18.20 -20.11
CA MET A 192 -8.61 -17.58 -21.26
C MET A 192 -7.71 -16.42 -20.84
N MET A 193 -8.12 -15.58 -19.89
CA MET A 193 -7.29 -14.50 -19.36
C MET A 193 -6.01 -15.04 -18.70
N VAL A 194 -6.11 -16.09 -17.89
CA VAL A 194 -4.96 -16.74 -17.23
C VAL A 194 -3.98 -17.27 -18.26
N MET A 195 -4.46 -18.09 -19.20
CA MET A 195 -3.61 -18.75 -20.19
C MET A 195 -2.93 -17.76 -21.14
N ARG A 196 -3.62 -16.67 -21.52
CA ARG A 196 -3.01 -15.60 -22.33
C ARG A 196 -1.82 -14.94 -21.62
N LYS A 197 -1.89 -14.72 -20.31
CA LYS A 197 -0.77 -14.13 -19.56
C LYS A 197 0.40 -15.09 -19.38
N ILE A 198 0.12 -16.39 -19.29
CA ILE A 198 1.14 -17.45 -19.22
C ILE A 198 1.88 -17.56 -20.56
N ASN A 199 1.16 -17.63 -21.68
CA ASN A 199 1.74 -17.82 -23.01
C ASN A 199 2.56 -16.63 -23.55
N ASN A 200 2.54 -15.49 -22.88
CA ASN A 200 3.30 -14.30 -23.27
C ASN A 200 4.77 -14.34 -22.79
N ASP A 201 5.20 -15.38 -22.08
CA ASP A 201 6.54 -15.52 -21.52
C ASP A 201 7.17 -16.85 -21.97
N GLU A 202 8.50 -16.89 -22.13
CA GLU A 202 9.26 -18.07 -22.57
C GLU A 202 9.57 -19.04 -21.42
N SER A 203 9.17 -18.70 -20.19
CA SER A 203 9.38 -19.56 -19.01
C SER A 203 8.65 -20.90 -19.16
N ILE A 204 9.30 -22.00 -18.75
CA ILE A 204 8.65 -23.33 -18.71
C ILE A 204 7.68 -23.39 -17.52
N ASP A 205 8.15 -22.96 -16.35
CA ASP A 205 7.39 -22.95 -15.10
C ASP A 205 6.79 -21.58 -14.83
N HIS A 206 5.60 -21.58 -14.25
CA HIS A 206 4.83 -20.36 -13.99
C HIS A 206 4.23 -20.34 -12.59
N ILE A 207 4.22 -19.16 -11.97
CA ILE A 207 3.43 -18.88 -10.77
C ILE A 207 2.29 -17.94 -11.12
N VAL A 208 1.05 -18.36 -10.85
CA VAL A 208 -0.14 -17.51 -10.99
C VAL A 208 -0.61 -17.04 -9.61
N TYR A 209 -0.36 -15.77 -9.29
CA TYR A 209 -0.79 -15.12 -8.07
C TYR A 209 -2.19 -14.52 -8.24
N PHE A 210 -3.17 -15.12 -7.56
CA PHE A 210 -4.53 -14.61 -7.44
C PHE A 210 -4.69 -13.85 -6.12
N LYS A 211 -5.06 -12.57 -6.22
CA LYS A 211 -5.29 -11.69 -5.07
C LYS A 211 -6.78 -11.37 -4.92
N PHE A 212 -7.34 -11.62 -3.73
CA PHE A 212 -8.70 -11.20 -3.38
C PHE A 212 -8.69 -10.47 -2.04
N GLU A 213 -9.26 -9.27 -1.97
CA GLU A 213 -9.29 -8.43 -0.78
C GLU A 213 -10.74 -8.11 -0.37
N GLN A 214 -11.09 -8.47 0.86
CA GLN A 214 -12.36 -8.12 1.47
C GLN A 214 -12.17 -7.65 2.91
N LEU A 215 -11.67 -6.43 3.03
CA LEU A 215 -11.30 -5.79 4.30
C LEU A 215 -12.50 -5.13 5.01
N ASP A 216 -13.61 -4.94 4.30
CA ASP A 216 -14.82 -4.38 4.89
C ASP A 216 -15.63 -5.48 5.61
N LYS A 217 -15.80 -5.28 6.92
CA LYS A 217 -16.55 -6.19 7.78
C LYS A 217 -18.06 -6.00 7.66
N LEU A 218 -18.52 -4.83 7.21
CA LEU A 218 -19.95 -4.50 7.10
C LEU A 218 -20.60 -5.12 5.86
N SER A 219 -19.79 -5.36 4.83
CA SER A 219 -20.18 -6.02 3.60
C SER A 219 -20.80 -7.41 3.82
N THR A 220 -21.98 -7.68 3.27
CA THR A 220 -22.64 -8.99 3.39
C THR A 220 -21.99 -10.03 2.48
N SER A 221 -22.13 -11.33 2.79
CA SER A 221 -21.58 -12.41 1.95
C SER A 221 -22.20 -12.50 0.55
N THR A 222 -23.36 -11.86 0.34
CA THR A 222 -24.11 -11.84 -0.91
C THR A 222 -23.49 -11.01 -2.03
N ILE A 223 -22.34 -10.36 -1.78
CA ILE A 223 -21.63 -9.53 -2.77
C ILE A 223 -20.87 -10.40 -3.79
N ILE A 224 -20.39 -11.58 -3.39
CA ILE A 224 -19.71 -12.49 -4.32
C ILE A 224 -20.74 -13.15 -5.24
N GLU A 225 -20.52 -13.09 -6.55
CA GLU A 225 -21.35 -13.78 -7.53
C GLU A 225 -21.05 -15.29 -7.54
N PRO A 226 -22.03 -16.17 -7.21
CA PRO A 226 -21.77 -17.61 -7.09
C PRO A 226 -21.29 -18.28 -8.38
N SER A 227 -21.74 -17.79 -9.54
CA SER A 227 -21.33 -18.25 -10.88
C SER A 227 -19.83 -17.99 -11.09
N LYS A 228 -19.38 -16.75 -10.91
CA LYS A 228 -17.97 -16.32 -11.02
C LYS A 228 -17.08 -17.03 -10.01
N PHE A 229 -17.59 -17.25 -8.79
CA PHE A 229 -16.84 -18.01 -7.79
C PHE A 229 -16.71 -19.49 -8.15
N THR A 230 -17.76 -20.12 -8.69
CA THR A 230 -17.69 -21.49 -9.18
C THR A 230 -16.71 -21.62 -10.35
N GLU A 231 -16.73 -20.66 -11.27
CA GLU A 231 -15.78 -20.58 -12.37
C GLU A 231 -14.34 -20.46 -11.88
N PHE A 232 -14.08 -19.60 -10.90
CA PHE A 232 -12.76 -19.46 -10.29
C PHE A 232 -12.26 -20.78 -9.68
N ILE A 233 -13.12 -21.50 -8.96
CA ILE A 233 -12.76 -22.81 -8.41
C ILE A 233 -12.45 -23.82 -9.53
N ASN A 234 -13.20 -23.81 -10.63
CA ASN A 234 -12.94 -24.69 -11.77
C ASN A 234 -11.58 -24.37 -12.41
N VAL A 235 -11.23 -23.09 -12.55
CA VAL A 235 -9.89 -22.66 -13.03
C VAL A 235 -8.80 -23.19 -12.10
N LEU A 236 -8.94 -23.01 -10.78
CA LEU A 236 -7.98 -23.55 -9.81
C LEU A 236 -7.86 -25.07 -9.89
N SER A 237 -8.96 -25.80 -10.12
CA SER A 237 -8.95 -27.26 -10.26
C SER A 237 -8.20 -27.74 -11.51
N VAL A 238 -8.24 -26.98 -12.61
CA VAL A 238 -7.44 -27.26 -13.81
C VAL A 238 -5.97 -26.97 -13.55
N LEU A 239 -5.65 -25.82 -12.95
CA LEU A 239 -4.27 -25.46 -12.61
C LEU A 239 -3.66 -26.44 -11.60
N GLU A 240 -4.45 -26.97 -10.66
CA GLU A 240 -3.99 -27.97 -9.68
C GLU A 240 -3.44 -29.25 -10.34
N LYS A 241 -3.95 -29.61 -11.52
CA LYS A 241 -3.53 -30.80 -12.27
C LYS A 241 -2.33 -30.55 -13.18
N SER A 242 -1.92 -29.29 -13.35
CA SER A 242 -0.78 -28.92 -14.18
C SER A 242 0.50 -28.84 -13.34
N ASN A 243 1.51 -29.63 -13.69
CA ASN A 243 2.76 -29.65 -12.92
C ASN A 243 3.62 -28.40 -13.14
N ASN A 244 3.50 -27.75 -14.30
CA ASN A 244 4.35 -26.61 -14.69
C ASN A 244 3.75 -25.26 -14.26
N ILE A 245 2.56 -25.25 -13.65
CA ILE A 245 1.89 -24.03 -13.20
C ILE A 245 1.52 -24.19 -11.73
N ALA A 246 2.06 -23.32 -10.88
CA ALA A 246 1.68 -23.24 -9.48
C ALA A 246 0.80 -22.01 -9.22
N PHE A 247 -0.39 -22.20 -8.66
CA PHE A 247 -1.21 -21.07 -8.22
C PHE A 247 -0.91 -20.68 -6.76
N LYS A 248 -1.00 -19.38 -6.49
CA LYS A 248 -0.92 -18.78 -5.15
C LYS A 248 -2.18 -17.95 -4.96
N VAL A 249 -3.13 -18.42 -4.16
CA VAL A 249 -4.35 -17.65 -3.83
C VAL A 249 -4.15 -16.99 -2.47
N LEU A 250 -4.13 -15.66 -2.43
CA LEU A 250 -4.07 -14.91 -1.17
C LEU A 250 -5.37 -14.13 -0.97
N ILE A 251 -6.05 -14.45 0.14
CA ILE A 251 -7.32 -13.85 0.53
C ILE A 251 -7.06 -12.98 1.75
N TYR A 252 -7.29 -11.66 1.62
CA TYR A 252 -7.16 -10.69 2.71
C TYR A 252 -8.54 -10.40 3.26
N SER A 253 -8.80 -10.75 4.52
CA SER A 253 -10.16 -10.64 5.05
C SER A 253 -10.21 -10.10 6.47
N ASN A 254 -11.22 -9.27 6.70
CA ASN A 254 -11.75 -8.97 8.03
C ASN A 254 -13.22 -9.41 8.17
N ASN A 255 -13.72 -10.13 7.16
CA ASN A 255 -15.11 -10.54 7.03
C ASN A 255 -15.25 -12.06 7.16
N VAL A 256 -15.65 -12.51 8.35
CA VAL A 256 -15.77 -13.95 8.66
C VAL A 256 -16.80 -14.65 7.77
N SER A 257 -17.86 -13.97 7.36
CA SER A 257 -18.91 -14.55 6.51
C SER A 257 -18.37 -14.89 5.12
N ILE A 258 -17.63 -13.97 4.52
CA ILE A 258 -16.98 -14.18 3.22
C ILE A 258 -15.82 -15.16 3.35
N SER A 259 -14.96 -15.05 4.37
CA SER A 259 -13.89 -16.03 4.63
C SER A 259 -14.45 -17.45 4.75
N SER A 260 -15.56 -17.63 5.47
CA SER A 260 -16.20 -18.93 5.66
C SER A 260 -16.79 -19.51 4.36
N LEU A 261 -17.45 -18.68 3.56
CA LEU A 261 -17.97 -19.08 2.23
C LEU A 261 -16.84 -19.57 1.31
N LEU A 262 -15.76 -18.79 1.23
CA LEU A 262 -14.59 -19.13 0.41
C LEU A 262 -13.92 -20.42 0.92
N SER A 263 -13.68 -20.49 2.23
CA SER A 263 -13.02 -21.64 2.89
C SER A 263 -13.79 -22.95 2.69
N THR A 264 -15.10 -22.94 2.92
CA THR A 264 -15.93 -24.15 2.77
C THR A 264 -15.98 -24.63 1.32
N SER A 265 -16.04 -23.72 0.35
CA SER A 265 -16.14 -24.07 -1.06
C SER A 265 -14.81 -24.55 -1.64
N LEU A 266 -13.70 -23.88 -1.31
CA LEU A 266 -12.35 -24.29 -1.72
C LEU A 266 -12.00 -25.66 -1.13
N LYS A 267 -12.29 -25.89 0.16
CA LYS A 267 -12.04 -27.19 0.83
C LYS A 267 -12.82 -28.35 0.21
N LYS A 268 -14.03 -28.10 -0.31
CA LYS A 268 -14.88 -29.14 -0.89
C LYS A 268 -14.43 -29.57 -2.30
N LYS A 269 -13.82 -28.67 -3.08
CA LYS A 269 -13.56 -28.90 -4.51
C LYS A 269 -12.09 -29.05 -4.90
N LEU A 270 -11.15 -28.57 -4.08
CA LEU A 270 -9.71 -28.63 -4.37
C LEU A 270 -9.00 -29.61 -3.43
N ASN A 271 -7.93 -30.25 -3.91
CA ASN A 271 -7.09 -31.10 -3.08
C ASN A 271 -6.08 -30.27 -2.25
N THR A 272 -5.75 -29.08 -2.74
CA THR A 272 -4.85 -28.12 -2.10
C THR A 272 -5.47 -27.63 -0.80
N LYS A 273 -4.81 -27.96 0.32
CA LYS A 273 -5.22 -27.49 1.65
C LYS A 273 -4.91 -26.01 1.80
N TYR A 274 -5.88 -25.25 2.31
CA TYR A 274 -5.64 -23.85 2.67
C TYR A 274 -4.92 -23.75 4.02
N THR A 275 -4.23 -22.63 4.22
CA THR A 275 -3.64 -22.23 5.49
C THR A 275 -4.27 -20.92 5.94
N VAL A 276 -4.56 -20.80 7.24
CA VAL A 276 -5.01 -19.54 7.85
C VAL A 276 -3.84 -18.91 8.57
N PHE A 277 -3.54 -17.67 8.23
CA PHE A 277 -2.57 -16.81 8.90
C PHE A 277 -3.35 -15.72 9.63
N GLU A 278 -3.61 -15.91 10.92
CA GLU A 278 -4.32 -14.94 11.74
C GLU A 278 -3.39 -13.81 12.16
N MET A 279 -3.80 -12.56 11.92
CA MET A 279 -3.11 -11.41 12.51
C MET A 279 -3.39 -11.33 14.01
N PRO A 280 -2.37 -11.12 14.86
CA PRO A 280 -2.57 -10.99 16.29
C PRO A 280 -3.28 -9.66 16.60
N ILE A 281 -4.22 -9.71 17.55
CA ILE A 281 -4.86 -8.53 18.10
C ILE A 281 -3.94 -8.00 19.21
N LEU A 282 -3.44 -6.78 19.05
CA LEU A 282 -2.56 -6.15 20.03
C LEU A 282 -3.36 -5.58 21.20
N THR A 283 -2.84 -5.74 22.41
CA THR A 283 -3.32 -4.96 23.55
C THR A 283 -2.95 -3.48 23.37
N CYS A 284 -3.66 -2.57 24.03
CA CYS A 284 -3.34 -1.13 23.99
C CYS A 284 -1.87 -0.85 24.38
N ALA A 285 -1.32 -1.57 25.38
CA ALA A 285 0.08 -1.43 25.76
C ALA A 285 1.06 -1.82 24.64
N GLN A 286 0.80 -2.96 23.97
CA GLN A 286 1.60 -3.40 22.83
C GLN A 286 1.47 -2.45 21.65
N GLU A 287 0.25 -2.03 21.30
CA GLU A 287 0.02 -1.07 20.22
C GLU A 287 0.82 0.21 20.44
N GLN A 288 0.77 0.75 21.66
CA GLN A 288 1.54 1.93 22.05
C GLN A 288 3.05 1.70 21.95
N GLU A 289 3.55 0.52 22.32
CA GLU A 289 4.96 0.17 22.12
C GLU A 289 5.36 0.22 20.63
N TYR A 290 4.55 -0.35 19.74
CA TYR A 290 4.83 -0.37 18.31
C TYR A 290 4.66 0.99 17.63
N LEU A 291 3.70 1.81 18.07
CA LEU A 291 3.57 3.21 17.63
C LEU A 291 4.83 4.02 18.00
N LYS A 292 5.37 3.80 19.20
CA LYS A 292 6.63 4.45 19.63
C LYS A 292 7.79 3.99 18.77
N LYS A 293 7.92 2.69 18.49
CA LYS A 293 8.95 2.13 17.59
C LYS A 293 8.85 2.74 16.19
N MET A 294 7.64 3.03 15.70
CA MET A 294 7.43 3.55 14.35
C MET A 294 8.17 4.87 14.07
N ILE A 295 8.22 5.76 15.06
CA ILE A 295 8.85 7.09 14.96
C ILE A 295 10.29 7.12 15.51
N LYS A 296 10.87 5.97 15.84
CA LYS A 296 12.29 5.81 16.15
C LYS A 296 13.05 5.48 14.88
N PHE A 297 14.10 6.25 14.60
CA PHE A 297 14.93 6.02 13.43
C PHE A 297 16.29 5.45 13.81
N THR A 298 16.85 4.62 12.94
CA THR A 298 18.06 3.81 13.16
C THR A 298 19.09 4.00 12.04
N PHE A 299 18.74 4.69 10.95
CA PHE A 299 19.68 5.06 9.89
C PHE A 299 20.89 5.84 10.44
N ASP A 300 22.08 5.75 9.85
CA ASP A 300 23.27 6.50 10.32
C ASP A 300 23.49 6.49 11.86
N PHE A 301 23.44 5.31 12.51
CA PHE A 301 23.49 5.14 13.98
C PHE A 301 24.59 5.93 14.73
N GLY A 302 25.72 6.22 14.06
CA GLY A 302 26.81 7.05 14.60
C GLY A 302 26.55 8.56 14.59
N ASN A 303 25.40 9.03 14.05
CA ASN A 303 25.08 10.44 13.93
C ASN A 303 24.51 11.01 15.24
N LYS A 304 25.22 11.99 15.82
CA LYS A 304 24.83 12.67 17.07
C LYS A 304 23.47 13.37 16.98
N LEU A 305 23.09 13.90 15.81
CA LEU A 305 21.80 14.55 15.62
C LEU A 305 20.67 13.53 15.60
N LEU A 306 20.85 12.37 14.99
CA LEU A 306 19.84 11.31 15.11
C LEU A 306 19.69 10.83 16.56
N GLN A 307 20.79 10.65 17.28
CA GLN A 307 20.74 10.30 18.70
C GLN A 307 19.98 11.38 19.49
N SER A 308 20.22 12.66 19.20
CA SER A 308 19.48 13.79 19.80
C SER A 308 17.97 13.74 19.47
N TYR A 309 17.59 13.41 18.24
CA TYR A 309 16.20 13.22 17.85
C TYR A 309 15.55 12.08 18.65
N ASN A 310 16.20 10.91 18.69
CA ASN A 310 15.67 9.75 19.40
C ASN A 310 15.56 10.02 20.89
N SER A 311 16.55 10.65 21.51
CA SER A 311 16.48 11.03 22.93
C SER A 311 15.33 12.00 23.20
N LEU A 312 15.13 13.02 22.35
CA LEU A 312 14.01 13.95 22.47
C LEU A 312 12.67 13.21 22.40
N VAL A 313 12.47 12.33 21.42
CA VAL A 313 11.24 11.53 21.29
C VAL A 313 11.00 10.68 22.54
N THR A 314 12.04 10.04 23.10
CA THR A 314 11.90 9.27 24.36
C THR A 314 11.48 10.17 25.52
N CYS A 315 12.18 11.28 25.72
CA CYS A 315 11.90 12.20 26.83
C CYS A 315 10.48 12.79 26.74
N GLN A 316 10.04 13.18 25.54
CA GLN A 316 8.68 13.68 25.33
C GLN A 316 7.64 12.59 25.66
N LEU A 317 7.78 11.38 25.13
CA LEU A 317 6.84 10.29 25.42
C LEU A 317 6.79 9.86 26.90
N ASN A 318 7.87 10.06 27.65
CA ASN A 318 7.91 9.79 29.10
C ASN A 318 7.30 10.93 29.93
N ASN A 319 7.21 12.14 29.39
CA ASN A 319 6.53 13.27 30.02
C ASN A 319 5.05 13.30 29.60
N LYS A 320 4.16 12.93 30.52
CA LYS A 320 2.71 12.84 30.30
C LYS A 320 2.07 14.15 29.84
N GLU A 321 2.64 15.29 30.20
CA GLU A 321 2.12 16.62 29.84
C GLU A 321 2.64 17.13 28.49
N SER A 322 3.58 16.40 27.87
CA SER A 322 4.09 16.81 26.56
C SER A 322 3.05 16.64 25.45
N ASN A 323 3.11 17.49 24.43
CA ASN A 323 2.22 17.40 23.28
C ASN A 323 2.30 16.03 22.59
N LEU A 324 3.49 15.43 22.49
CA LEU A 324 3.67 14.11 21.89
C LEU A 324 3.01 13.01 22.74
N ALA A 325 3.12 13.04 24.06
CA ALA A 325 2.46 12.08 24.94
C ALA A 325 0.93 12.23 24.87
N ILE A 326 0.41 13.46 24.90
CA ILE A 326 -1.02 13.75 24.75
C ILE A 326 -1.55 13.27 23.40
N PHE A 327 -0.78 13.46 22.31
CA PHE A 327 -1.13 12.92 21.00
C PHE A 327 -1.22 11.38 21.04
N PHE A 328 -0.26 10.71 21.68
CA PHE A 328 -0.27 9.25 21.85
C PHE A 328 -1.42 8.73 22.71
N GLU A 329 -1.85 9.48 23.73
CA GLU A 329 -3.07 9.16 24.50
C GLU A 329 -4.32 9.17 23.62
N PHE A 330 -4.45 10.13 22.70
CA PHE A 330 -5.55 10.13 21.73
C PHE A 330 -5.50 8.95 20.77
N LEU A 331 -4.29 8.51 20.38
CA LEU A 331 -4.16 7.34 19.49
C LEU A 331 -4.76 6.06 20.10
N LYS A 332 -4.81 5.92 21.43
CA LYS A 332 -5.39 4.74 22.09
C LYS A 332 -6.87 4.50 21.77
N VAL A 333 -7.60 5.56 21.42
CA VAL A 333 -9.05 5.50 21.13
C VAL A 333 -9.37 5.76 19.66
N PHE A 334 -8.38 6.16 18.86
CA PHE A 334 -8.57 6.47 17.45
C PHE A 334 -8.54 5.18 16.60
N PRO A 335 -9.45 4.99 15.61
CA PRO A 335 -9.58 3.72 14.89
C PRO A 335 -8.39 3.32 14.02
N HIS A 336 -7.57 4.29 13.56
CA HIS A 336 -6.42 4.03 12.68
C HIS A 336 -5.13 4.68 13.21
N PRO A 337 -4.62 4.25 14.37
CA PRO A 337 -3.60 4.98 15.11
C PRO A 337 -2.26 5.02 14.36
N PHE A 338 -1.84 3.91 13.76
CA PHE A 338 -0.61 3.85 12.94
C PHE A 338 -0.67 4.80 11.74
N THR A 339 -1.78 4.82 11.01
CA THR A 339 -1.93 5.65 9.82
C THR A 339 -2.03 7.13 10.17
N TYR A 340 -2.75 7.47 11.24
CA TYR A 340 -2.87 8.87 11.66
C TYR A 340 -1.53 9.41 12.15
N LEU A 341 -0.79 8.64 12.95
CA LEU A 341 0.57 8.99 13.33
C LEU A 341 1.46 9.12 12.10
N PHE A 342 1.42 8.15 11.17
CA PHE A 342 2.23 8.18 9.94
C PHE A 342 2.01 9.46 9.14
N ASN A 343 0.75 9.84 8.92
CA ASN A 343 0.39 11.02 8.15
C ASN A 343 0.84 12.31 8.86
N ALA A 344 0.50 12.48 10.15
CA ALA A 344 0.89 13.66 10.91
C ALA A 344 2.42 13.82 11.02
N TYR A 345 3.14 12.71 11.23
CA TYR A 345 4.61 12.72 11.30
C TYR A 345 5.25 13.00 9.93
N THR A 346 4.67 12.48 8.85
CA THR A 346 5.08 12.78 7.49
C THR A 346 4.94 14.27 7.20
N GLU A 347 3.80 14.89 7.56
CA GLU A 347 3.63 16.34 7.43
C GLU A 347 4.66 17.14 8.21
N ILE A 348 4.94 16.76 9.47
CA ILE A 348 5.94 17.43 10.30
C ILE A 348 7.33 17.37 9.65
N ILE A 349 7.75 16.20 9.16
CA ILE A 349 9.04 16.02 8.48
C ILE A 349 9.05 16.80 7.16
N VAL A 350 7.95 16.85 6.42
CA VAL A 350 7.91 17.52 5.12
C VAL A 350 7.89 19.04 5.26
N GLN A 351 7.11 19.58 6.20
CA GLN A 351 6.91 21.01 6.42
C GLN A 351 8.13 21.70 7.05
N SER A 352 8.93 20.97 7.83
CA SER A 352 10.14 21.53 8.42
C SER A 352 11.18 21.86 7.36
N ARG A 353 11.94 22.94 7.56
CA ARG A 353 13.03 23.36 6.68
C ARG A 353 14.41 23.07 7.27
N THR A 354 14.50 22.92 8.58
CA THR A 354 15.73 22.63 9.33
C THR A 354 15.49 21.54 10.37
N PHE A 355 16.57 21.01 10.93
CA PHE A 355 16.47 19.98 11.98
C PHE A 355 15.90 20.55 13.28
N ASP A 356 16.28 21.78 13.66
CA ASP A 356 15.70 22.43 14.85
C ASP A 356 14.21 22.72 14.70
N GLU A 357 13.75 23.09 13.49
CA GLU A 357 12.31 23.27 13.21
C GLU A 357 11.53 21.96 13.36
N LEU A 358 12.13 20.83 12.92
CA LEU A 358 11.54 19.50 13.15
C LEU A 358 11.38 19.21 14.64
N LEU A 359 12.42 19.46 15.44
CA LEU A 359 12.36 19.24 16.89
C LEU A 359 11.35 20.16 17.57
N ASP A 360 11.25 21.43 17.15
CA ASP A 360 10.23 22.37 17.65
C ASP A 360 8.83 21.88 17.34
N LYS A 361 8.55 21.44 16.11
CA LYS A 361 7.24 20.91 15.74
C LYS A 361 6.86 19.69 16.57
N ILE A 362 7.80 18.79 16.83
CA ILE A 362 7.56 17.61 17.69
C ILE A 362 7.24 18.02 19.13
N ARG A 363 7.97 19.00 19.69
CA ARG A 363 7.74 19.45 21.08
C ARG A 363 6.45 20.26 21.23
N ASN A 364 6.19 21.17 20.29
CA ASN A 364 5.30 22.31 20.52
C ASN A 364 4.11 22.38 19.55
N ARG A 365 4.18 21.72 18.37
CA ARG A 365 3.15 21.86 17.33
C ARG A 365 2.35 20.59 17.06
N LEU A 366 2.88 19.40 17.36
CA LEU A 366 2.17 18.13 17.15
C LEU A 366 1.01 17.99 18.14
N THR A 367 -0.17 18.44 17.72
CA THR A 367 -1.42 18.34 18.48
C THR A 367 -2.55 17.97 17.54
N ILE A 368 -3.64 17.42 18.08
CA ILE A 368 -4.84 17.05 17.32
C ILE A 368 -5.47 18.27 16.63
N LYS A 369 -5.30 19.47 17.19
CA LYS A 369 -5.81 20.72 16.61
C LYS A 369 -5.01 21.14 15.36
N ASN A 370 -3.69 21.02 15.41
CA ASN A 370 -2.81 21.47 14.32
C ASN A 370 -2.72 20.45 13.18
N TYR A 371 -2.86 19.15 13.50
CA TYR A 371 -2.81 18.06 12.54
C TYR A 371 -4.08 17.20 12.67
N PRO A 372 -5.28 17.74 12.38
CA PRO A 372 -6.53 17.05 12.62
C PRO A 372 -6.67 15.80 11.75
N HIS A 373 -7.22 14.73 12.30
CA HIS A 373 -7.42 13.49 11.56
C HIS A 373 -8.34 13.66 10.33
N SER A 374 -9.26 14.63 10.36
CA SER A 374 -10.15 14.96 9.24
C SER A 374 -9.42 15.44 7.98
N ALA A 375 -8.16 15.85 8.08
CA ALA A 375 -7.33 16.22 6.93
C ALA A 375 -6.88 15.00 6.11
N TYR A 376 -7.03 13.78 6.63
CA TYR A 376 -6.50 12.57 5.99
C TYR A 376 -7.60 11.61 5.55
N ASN A 377 -7.35 10.94 4.42
CA ASN A 377 -8.18 9.85 3.96
C ASN A 377 -7.67 8.51 4.52
N PHE A 378 -8.50 7.84 5.32
CA PHE A 378 -8.20 6.53 5.92
C PHE A 378 -8.79 5.36 5.12
N LYS A 379 -8.55 5.34 3.81
CA LYS A 379 -9.01 4.26 2.94
C LYS A 379 -8.29 2.94 3.31
N LYS A 380 -9.07 1.87 3.58
CA LYS A 380 -8.57 0.60 4.13
C LYS A 380 -7.54 -0.12 3.26
N ASN A 381 -7.68 -0.04 1.94
CA ASN A 381 -6.77 -0.67 0.97
C ASN A 381 -5.68 0.29 0.46
N GLN A 382 -5.33 1.33 1.23
CA GLN A 382 -4.20 2.20 0.90
C GLN A 382 -2.88 1.43 0.90
N ARG A 383 -2.01 1.77 -0.06
CA ARG A 383 -0.68 1.19 -0.24
C ARG A 383 0.31 2.31 -0.46
N LEU A 384 1.48 2.21 0.18
CA LEU A 384 2.57 3.16 -0.05
C LEU A 384 3.31 2.83 -1.35
N PRO A 385 3.96 3.83 -1.99
CA PRO A 385 4.79 3.60 -3.18
C PRO A 385 5.88 2.56 -2.95
N LEU A 386 6.24 1.85 -4.03
CA LEU A 386 7.29 0.83 -3.98
C LEU A 386 8.66 1.46 -3.69
N LYS A 387 9.54 0.72 -2.99
CA LYS A 387 10.96 1.10 -2.87
C LYS A 387 11.58 1.11 -4.28
N LEU A 388 12.15 2.24 -4.68
CA LEU A 388 13.00 2.33 -5.86
C LEU A 388 14.35 1.67 -5.53
N THR A 389 14.53 0.41 -5.90
CA THR A 389 15.87 -0.15 -6.02
C THR A 389 16.42 0.29 -7.37
N ARG A 390 17.43 1.17 -7.39
CA ARG A 390 18.21 1.40 -8.62
C ARG A 390 18.92 0.10 -9.00
N LYS A 391 18.23 -0.76 -9.73
CA LYS A 391 18.82 -1.73 -10.65
C LYS A 391 18.33 -1.35 -12.03
N VAL A 392 18.95 -0.32 -12.59
CA VAL A 392 18.73 0.11 -13.97
C VAL A 392 20.09 0.03 -14.65
N HIS A 393 20.17 -0.93 -15.59
CA HIS A 393 21.21 -1.18 -16.59
C HIS A 393 22.61 -1.62 -16.14
N ASP A 394 22.77 -2.94 -16.04
CA ASP A 394 23.93 -3.65 -16.62
C ASP A 394 23.39 -4.79 -17.49
N ARG A 395 22.93 -4.43 -18.70
CA ARG A 395 22.94 -5.28 -19.90
C ARG A 395 23.06 -4.36 -21.10
#